data_AF-A0A0H4QIE0-F1
#
_entry.id   AF-A0A0H4QIE0-F1
#
_cell.length_a   1.000
_cell.length_b   1.000
_cell.length_c   1.000
_cell.angle_alpha   90.00
_cell.angle_beta   90.00
_cell.angle_gamma   90.00
#
_symmetry.space_group_name_H-M   'P 1'
#
loop_
_entity.id
_entity.type
_entity.pdbx_description
1 polymer ?
#
loop_
_entity_poly.entity_id
_entity_poly.type
_entity_poly.pdbx_seq_one_letter_code
_entity_poly.pdbx_strand_id
1 'polypeptide(L)'
;MMVINDFKGWSKSSYGLLALGIIMQAIILVSAGDYSPLTLITTLGAILGVTCVLMISNRKASNGIFGIVSAIIIIFNAIINKVYADALLQFAYIFVLDIPVLVAWTKHEDDTGSAEVSKPLHGFAQWTYAIVGMLAIWGVSYLILKQFGDTQPVVDALGFSIGMIASILCVKRIKTQFIFWFVQGIVSMVLWIRASMIAGNGLMSPLGFMYVIYMLNDLVGWITWSRAEHKEKVTANAEA
;
A
#
# COMPACT_ATOMS: atom_id res chain seq x y z
N MET A 1 8.61 6.08 -22.40
CA MET A 1 7.73 4.96 -22.83
C MET A 1 7.55 3.88 -21.75
N MET A 2 7.89 4.16 -20.48
CA MET A 2 8.07 3.18 -19.40
C MET A 2 6.74 2.66 -18.80
N VAL A 3 5.77 3.56 -18.56
CA VAL A 3 4.57 3.25 -17.74
C VAL A 3 3.60 2.25 -18.38
N ILE A 4 3.37 2.32 -19.69
CA ILE A 4 2.41 1.42 -20.38
C ILE A 4 2.98 -0.01 -20.49
N ASN A 5 4.29 -0.14 -20.66
CA ASN A 5 4.93 -1.45 -20.71
C ASN A 5 4.93 -2.14 -19.34
N ASP A 6 4.90 -1.37 -18.25
CA ASP A 6 4.84 -1.92 -16.89
C ASP A 6 3.53 -2.68 -16.61
N PHE A 7 2.46 -2.45 -17.37
CA PHE A 7 1.24 -3.26 -17.28
C PHE A 7 1.34 -4.62 -17.96
N LYS A 8 2.43 -4.92 -18.67
CA LYS A 8 2.62 -6.21 -19.36
C LYS A 8 3.30 -7.22 -18.43
N GLY A 9 2.91 -8.49 -18.56
CA GLY A 9 3.56 -9.59 -17.85
C GLY A 9 3.16 -9.73 -16.38
N TRP A 10 2.10 -9.06 -15.93
CA TRP A 10 1.59 -9.25 -14.57
C TRP A 10 1.04 -10.66 -14.37
N SER A 11 1.00 -11.08 -13.11
CA SER A 11 0.31 -12.32 -12.76
C SER A 11 -1.20 -12.21 -13.08
N LYS A 12 -1.82 -13.32 -13.50
CA LYS A 12 -3.27 -13.37 -13.78
C LYS A 12 -4.10 -12.88 -12.59
N SER A 13 -3.67 -13.23 -11.38
CA SER A 13 -4.28 -12.76 -10.12
C SER A 13 -4.23 -11.25 -9.99
N SER A 14 -3.14 -10.59 -10.40
CA SER A 14 -3.03 -9.13 -10.33
C SER A 14 -3.99 -8.42 -11.28
N TYR A 15 -4.15 -8.92 -12.52
CA TYR A 15 -5.18 -8.38 -13.42
C TYR A 15 -6.59 -8.60 -12.88
N GLY A 16 -6.86 -9.76 -12.28
CA GLY A 16 -8.14 -10.05 -11.62
C GLY A 16 -8.41 -9.10 -10.45
N LEU A 17 -7.40 -8.83 -9.61
CA LEU A 17 -7.51 -7.88 -8.50
C LEU A 17 -7.65 -6.43 -8.99
N LEU A 18 -7.00 -6.04 -10.10
CA LEU A 18 -7.18 -4.73 -10.71
C LEU A 18 -8.64 -4.54 -11.16
N ALA A 19 -9.18 -5.51 -11.90
CA ALA A 19 -10.56 -5.49 -12.35
C ALA A 19 -11.53 -5.44 -11.16
N LEU A 20 -11.31 -6.28 -10.14
CA LEU A 20 -12.12 -6.28 -8.92
C LEU A 20 -12.05 -4.94 -8.18
N GLY A 21 -10.87 -4.34 -8.06
CA GLY A 21 -10.69 -3.03 -7.43
C GLY A 21 -11.42 -1.91 -8.18
N ILE A 22 -11.35 -1.90 -9.51
CA ILE A 22 -12.09 -0.94 -10.34
C ILE A 22 -13.61 -1.13 -10.17
N ILE A 23 -14.08 -2.39 -10.19
CA ILE A 23 -15.51 -2.70 -9.99
C ILE A 23 -15.97 -2.24 -8.60
N MET A 24 -15.19 -2.49 -7.56
CA MET A 24 -15.53 -2.02 -6.21
C MET A 24 -15.60 -0.49 -6.13
N GLN A 25 -14.66 0.22 -6.76
CA GLN A 25 -14.71 1.68 -6.81
C GLN A 25 -15.92 2.21 -7.60
N ALA A 26 -16.30 1.54 -8.68
CA ALA A 26 -17.53 1.86 -9.41
C ALA A 26 -18.78 1.63 -8.55
N ILE A 27 -18.84 0.54 -7.79
CA ILE A 27 -19.95 0.28 -6.85
C ILE A 27 -20.01 1.37 -5.78
N ILE A 28 -18.87 1.74 -5.17
CA ILE A 28 -18.80 2.82 -4.17
C ILE A 28 -19.33 4.13 -4.75
N LEU A 29 -18.88 4.50 -5.94
CA LEU A 29 -19.31 5.72 -6.62
C LEU A 29 -20.82 5.71 -6.89
N VAL A 30 -21.36 4.61 -7.42
CA VAL A 30 -22.80 4.50 -7.73
C VAL A 30 -23.64 4.48 -6.45
N SER A 31 -23.20 3.77 -5.42
CA SER A 31 -23.89 3.71 -4.12
C SER A 31 -23.85 5.03 -3.36
N ALA A 32 -22.81 5.84 -3.54
CA ALA A 32 -22.73 7.18 -2.95
C ALA A 32 -23.81 8.12 -3.49
N GLY A 33 -24.27 7.91 -4.73
CA GLY A 33 -25.28 8.75 -5.38
C GLY A 33 -24.86 10.20 -5.64
N ASP A 34 -23.59 10.54 -5.36
CA ASP A 34 -22.98 11.83 -5.65
C ASP A 34 -21.93 11.66 -6.76
N TYR A 35 -22.12 12.42 -7.85
CA TYR A 35 -21.22 12.44 -9.01
C TYR A 35 -20.55 13.79 -9.19
N SER A 36 -20.39 14.54 -8.09
CA SER A 36 -19.65 15.79 -8.09
C SER A 36 -18.21 15.59 -8.62
N PRO A 37 -17.58 16.64 -9.19
CA PRO A 37 -16.19 16.56 -9.65
C PRO A 37 -15.22 16.06 -8.56
N LEU A 38 -15.47 16.40 -7.29
CA LEU A 38 -14.69 15.93 -6.15
C LEU A 38 -14.84 14.42 -5.92
N THR A 39 -16.05 13.88 -6.01
CA THR A 39 -16.30 12.44 -5.84
C THR A 39 -15.73 11.63 -7.00
N LEU A 40 -15.78 12.17 -8.22
CA LEU A 40 -15.15 11.54 -9.39
C LEU A 40 -13.62 11.52 -9.31
N ILE A 41 -12.99 12.64 -8.94
CA ILE A 41 -11.52 12.70 -8.83
C ILE A 41 -11.02 11.81 -7.68
N THR A 42 -11.74 11.73 -6.57
CA THR A 42 -11.36 10.87 -5.44
C THR A 42 -11.52 9.38 -5.76
N THR A 43 -12.56 9.01 -6.52
CA THR A 43 -12.71 7.65 -7.07
C THR A 43 -11.52 7.31 -7.98
N LEU A 44 -11.12 8.23 -8.86
CA LEU A 44 -9.91 8.05 -9.67
C LEU A 44 -8.66 7.88 -8.80
N GLY A 45 -8.50 8.72 -7.76
CA GLY A 45 -7.42 8.59 -6.78
C GLY A 45 -7.37 7.20 -6.14
N ALA A 46 -8.51 6.63 -5.77
CA ALA A 46 -8.60 5.29 -5.20
C ALA A 46 -8.22 4.19 -6.21
N ILE A 47 -8.65 4.29 -7.47
CA ILE A 47 -8.25 3.37 -8.54
C ILE A 47 -6.74 3.43 -8.80
N LEU A 48 -6.15 4.63 -8.79
CA LEU A 48 -4.70 4.81 -8.91
C LEU A 48 -3.96 4.19 -7.71
N GLY A 49 -4.53 4.28 -6.51
CA GLY A 49 -4.01 3.62 -5.31
C GLY A 49 -4.00 2.08 -5.43
N VAL A 50 -5.10 1.50 -5.92
CA VAL A 50 -5.16 0.06 -6.25
C VAL A 50 -4.11 -0.32 -7.28
N THR A 51 -3.96 0.50 -8.32
CA THR A 51 -2.96 0.27 -9.38
C THR A 51 -1.54 0.33 -8.82
N CYS A 52 -1.26 1.26 -7.91
CA CYS A 52 0.03 1.39 -7.23
C CYS A 52 0.41 0.10 -6.48
N VAL A 53 -0.46 -0.41 -5.60
CA VAL A 53 -0.14 -1.62 -4.82
C VAL A 53 0.02 -2.88 -5.68
N LEU A 54 -0.69 -2.95 -6.81
CA LEU A 54 -0.55 -4.04 -7.78
C LEU A 54 0.76 -3.92 -8.59
N MET A 55 1.20 -2.70 -8.90
CA MET A 55 2.53 -2.50 -9.50
C MET A 55 3.64 -2.96 -8.54
N ILE A 56 3.50 -2.75 -7.22
CA ILE A 56 4.44 -3.26 -6.21
C ILE A 56 4.49 -4.78 -6.22
N SER A 57 3.34 -5.47 -6.21
CA SER A 57 3.31 -6.94 -6.25
C SER A 57 3.87 -7.53 -7.55
N ASN A 58 3.87 -6.76 -8.64
CA ASN A 58 4.49 -7.13 -9.92
C ASN A 58 5.91 -6.56 -10.12
N ARG A 59 6.52 -5.98 -9.07
CA ARG A 59 7.90 -5.46 -9.08
C ARG A 59 8.14 -4.36 -10.12
N LYS A 60 7.15 -3.50 -10.36
CA LYS A 60 7.25 -2.42 -11.36
C LYS A 60 7.45 -1.07 -10.71
N ALA A 61 8.53 -0.37 -11.09
CA ALA A 61 8.94 0.89 -10.48
C ALA A 61 7.93 2.03 -10.70
N SER A 62 7.12 1.97 -11.77
CA SER A 62 6.06 2.96 -12.01
C SER A 62 5.00 3.03 -10.91
N ASN A 63 4.95 2.09 -9.95
CA ASN A 63 4.08 2.19 -8.78
C ASN A 63 4.15 3.57 -8.12
N GLY A 64 5.34 4.16 -7.97
CA GLY A 64 5.45 5.46 -7.30
C GLY A 64 4.83 6.61 -8.08
N ILE A 65 4.69 6.53 -9.42
CA ILE A 65 3.94 7.55 -10.17
C ILE A 65 2.45 7.46 -9.81
N PHE A 66 1.90 6.25 -9.81
CA PHE A 66 0.50 6.01 -9.42
C PHE A 66 0.27 6.36 -7.95
N GLY A 67 1.21 6.03 -7.09
CA GLY A 67 1.22 6.37 -5.66
C GLY A 67 1.18 7.87 -5.44
N ILE A 68 2.10 8.64 -6.03
CA ILE A 68 2.15 10.11 -5.89
C ILE A 68 0.83 10.76 -6.35
N VAL A 69 0.33 10.40 -7.53
CA VAL A 69 -0.89 11.01 -8.06
C VAL A 69 -2.10 10.64 -7.18
N SER A 70 -2.20 9.37 -6.75
CA SER A 70 -3.22 8.91 -5.83
C SER A 70 -3.16 9.65 -4.49
N ALA A 71 -1.98 9.73 -3.88
CA ALA A 71 -1.75 10.37 -2.59
C ALA A 71 -2.12 11.85 -2.62
N ILE A 72 -1.73 12.59 -3.66
CA ILE A 72 -2.09 14.03 -3.81
C ILE A 72 -3.62 14.21 -3.82
N ILE A 73 -4.34 13.38 -4.57
CA ILE A 73 -5.81 13.43 -4.64
C ILE A 73 -6.41 13.12 -3.26
N ILE A 74 -5.93 12.07 -2.59
CA ILE A 74 -6.46 11.65 -1.27
C ILE A 74 -6.14 12.72 -0.21
N ILE A 75 -4.95 13.32 -0.21
CA ILE A 75 -4.58 14.42 0.69
C ILE A 75 -5.55 15.59 0.52
N PHE A 76 -5.82 15.99 -0.73
CA PHE A 76 -6.75 17.08 -1.02
C PHE A 76 -8.15 16.80 -0.45
N ASN A 77 -8.67 15.59 -0.68
CA ASN A 77 -9.96 15.18 -0.13
C ASN A 77 -9.98 15.08 1.40
N ALA A 78 -8.91 14.55 1.99
CA ALA A 78 -8.76 14.41 3.43
C ALA A 78 -8.74 15.78 4.13
N ILE A 79 -8.09 16.79 3.54
CA ILE A 79 -8.09 18.16 4.08
C ILE A 79 -9.50 18.77 4.03
N ILE A 80 -10.24 18.61 2.91
CA ILE A 80 -11.62 19.11 2.77
C ILE A 80 -12.53 18.50 3.83
N ASN A 81 -12.42 17.19 4.06
CA ASN A 81 -13.24 16.44 5.01
C ASN A 81 -12.69 16.45 6.45
N LYS A 82 -11.60 17.19 6.70
CA LYS A 82 -10.92 17.30 8.00
C LYS A 82 -10.45 15.94 8.57
N VAL A 83 -10.13 14.99 7.70
CA VAL A 83 -9.56 13.68 8.05
C VAL A 83 -8.03 13.79 8.03
N TYR A 84 -7.47 14.55 8.98
CA TYR A 84 -6.04 14.91 8.95
C TYR A 84 -5.10 13.72 9.11
N ALA A 85 -5.53 12.63 9.76
CA ALA A 85 -4.77 11.38 9.85
C ALA A 85 -4.46 10.78 8.47
N ASP A 86 -5.46 10.69 7.60
CA ASP A 86 -5.29 10.19 6.23
C ASP A 86 -4.40 11.13 5.40
N ALA A 87 -4.56 12.44 5.56
CA ALA A 87 -3.70 13.42 4.88
C ALA A 87 -2.22 13.24 5.28
N LEU A 88 -1.95 13.08 6.58
CA LEU A 88 -0.59 12.86 7.09
C LEU A 88 -0.01 11.53 6.60
N LEU A 89 -0.81 10.47 6.58
CA LEU A 89 -0.41 9.16 6.10
C LEU A 89 0.02 9.20 4.63
N GLN A 90 -0.84 9.77 3.78
CA GLN A 90 -0.56 9.87 2.34
C GLN A 90 0.61 10.80 2.05
N PHE A 91 0.74 11.88 2.82
CA PHE A 91 1.91 12.74 2.74
C PHE A 91 3.20 11.97 3.07
N ALA A 92 3.19 11.16 4.13
CA ALA A 92 4.33 10.33 4.49
C ALA A 92 4.67 9.29 3.40
N TYR A 93 3.67 8.65 2.79
CA TYR A 93 3.90 7.70 1.70
C TYR A 93 4.61 8.32 0.49
N ILE A 94 4.29 9.57 0.11
CA ILE A 94 4.99 10.24 -0.98
C ILE A 94 6.52 10.25 -0.76
N PHE A 95 6.96 10.56 0.46
CA PHE A 95 8.38 10.73 0.78
C PHE A 95 9.09 9.46 1.25
N VAL A 96 8.37 8.55 1.89
CA VAL A 96 8.96 7.32 2.45
C VAL A 96 8.84 6.14 1.47
N LEU A 97 7.83 6.15 0.60
CA LEU A 97 7.55 5.09 -0.35
C LEU A 97 7.66 5.56 -1.80
N ASP A 98 6.79 6.44 -2.26
CA ASP A 98 6.53 6.58 -3.69
C ASP A 98 7.71 7.20 -4.46
N ILE A 99 8.26 8.31 -3.96
CA ILE A 99 9.45 8.93 -4.56
C ILE A 99 10.67 8.00 -4.41
N PRO A 100 10.98 7.48 -3.20
CA PRO A 100 12.14 6.59 -3.05
C PRO A 100 12.05 5.32 -3.89
N VAL A 101 10.87 4.71 -4.05
CA VAL A 101 10.71 3.51 -4.89
C VAL A 101 11.02 3.81 -6.36
N LEU A 102 10.51 4.93 -6.90
CA LEU A 102 10.82 5.31 -8.28
C LEU A 102 12.31 5.42 -8.55
N VAL A 103 13.06 5.97 -7.60
CA VAL A 103 14.52 6.17 -7.74
C VAL A 103 15.29 4.89 -7.44
N ALA A 104 14.90 4.15 -6.41
CA ALA A 104 15.66 2.98 -5.95
C ALA A 104 15.46 1.77 -6.84
N TRP A 105 14.25 1.54 -7.35
CA TRP A 105 13.93 0.36 -8.15
C TRP A 105 14.44 0.48 -9.59
N THR A 106 14.34 1.66 -10.20
CA THR A 106 14.87 1.90 -11.57
C THR A 106 16.39 1.72 -11.67
N LYS A 107 17.10 1.76 -10.54
CA LYS A 107 18.55 1.47 -10.46
C LYS A 107 18.88 -0.01 -10.23
N HIS A 108 17.88 -0.84 -9.95
CA HIS A 108 18.04 -2.25 -9.56
C HIS A 108 16.94 -3.08 -10.23
N GLU A 109 17.00 -3.18 -11.55
CA GLU A 109 16.07 -3.94 -12.37
C GLU A 109 16.75 -5.21 -12.90
N ASP A 110 16.00 -6.31 -12.92
CA ASP A 110 16.36 -7.55 -13.60
C ASP A 110 16.26 -7.41 -15.13
N ASP A 111 16.69 -8.43 -15.87
CA ASP A 111 16.65 -8.46 -17.35
C ASP A 111 15.23 -8.26 -17.94
N THR A 112 14.18 -8.34 -17.12
CA THR A 112 12.78 -8.14 -17.54
C THR A 112 12.26 -6.74 -17.26
N GLY A 113 13.11 -5.83 -16.76
CA GLY A 113 12.72 -4.48 -16.32
C GLY A 113 11.82 -4.53 -15.08
N SER A 114 12.03 -5.52 -14.21
CA SER A 114 11.34 -5.64 -12.92
C SER A 114 12.35 -5.49 -11.79
N ALA A 115 11.96 -4.86 -10.69
CA ALA A 115 12.85 -4.67 -9.55
C ALA A 115 13.39 -6.01 -9.02
N GLU A 116 14.70 -6.08 -8.81
CA GLU A 116 15.39 -7.24 -8.21
C GLU A 116 14.92 -7.49 -6.78
N VAL A 117 14.92 -8.74 -6.32
CA VAL A 117 14.49 -9.06 -4.95
C VAL A 117 15.68 -9.10 -4.01
N SER A 118 15.66 -8.22 -3.00
CA SER A 118 16.65 -8.25 -1.92
C SER A 118 16.34 -9.33 -0.89
N LYS A 119 17.37 -9.72 -0.13
CA LYS A 119 17.26 -10.75 0.91
C LYS A 119 16.14 -10.41 1.91
N PRO A 120 15.29 -11.38 2.28
CA PRO A 120 14.25 -11.18 3.28
C PRO A 120 14.84 -10.85 4.65
N LEU A 121 14.04 -10.26 5.55
CA LEU A 121 14.45 -10.11 6.94
C LEU A 121 14.75 -11.47 7.54
N HIS A 122 15.92 -11.60 8.15
CA HIS A 122 16.40 -12.85 8.72
C HIS A 122 17.07 -12.63 10.09
N GLY A 123 16.86 -13.61 10.98
CA GLY A 123 17.41 -13.60 12.32
C GLY A 123 16.68 -12.67 13.29
N PHE A 124 16.88 -12.92 14.58
CA PHE A 124 16.21 -12.19 15.66
C PHE A 124 16.46 -10.67 15.59
N ALA A 125 17.71 -10.26 15.41
CA ALA A 125 18.10 -8.84 15.44
C ALA A 125 17.38 -7.98 14.40
N GLN A 126 17.26 -8.43 13.15
CA GLN A 126 16.59 -7.66 12.09
C GLN A 126 15.10 -7.48 12.37
N TRP A 127 14.44 -8.53 12.86
CA TRP A 127 13.05 -8.45 13.30
C TRP A 127 12.90 -7.53 14.52
N THR A 128 13.81 -7.61 15.49
CA THR A 128 13.81 -6.69 16.64
C THR A 128 13.95 -5.24 16.18
N TYR A 129 14.85 -4.91 15.25
CA TYR A 129 14.97 -3.55 14.72
C TYR A 129 13.69 -3.08 14.02
N ALA A 130 13.05 -3.95 13.22
CA ALA A 130 11.80 -3.61 12.55
C ALA A 130 10.68 -3.33 13.56
N ILE A 131 10.52 -4.18 14.58
CA ILE A 131 9.48 -4.03 15.60
C ILE A 131 9.76 -2.84 16.53
N VAL A 132 11.00 -2.64 16.98
CA VAL A 132 11.36 -1.48 17.81
C VAL A 132 11.19 -0.18 17.02
N GLY A 133 11.61 -0.15 15.76
CA GLY A 133 11.37 0.98 14.86
C GLY A 133 9.88 1.28 14.66
N MET A 134 9.07 0.23 14.47
CA MET A 134 7.61 0.35 14.40
C MET A 134 7.03 0.99 15.66
N LEU A 135 7.41 0.49 16.85
CA LEU A 135 6.94 1.01 18.14
C LEU A 135 7.38 2.46 18.39
N ALA A 136 8.59 2.83 17.95
CA ALA A 136 9.06 4.21 18.04
C ALA A 136 8.23 5.14 17.14
N ILE A 137 7.99 4.75 15.88
CA ILE A 137 7.14 5.51 14.96
C ILE A 137 5.72 5.61 15.51
N TRP A 138 5.18 4.52 16.05
CA TRP A 138 3.86 4.48 16.69
C TRP A 138 3.74 5.47 17.85
N GLY A 139 4.73 5.52 18.74
CA GLY A 139 4.73 6.46 19.86
C GLY A 139 4.72 7.91 19.41
N VAL A 140 5.53 8.25 18.40
CA VAL A 140 5.60 9.61 17.84
C VAL A 140 4.30 9.97 17.10
N SER A 141 3.81 9.10 16.23
CA SER A 141 2.59 9.35 15.46
C SER A 141 1.36 9.43 16.36
N TYR A 142 1.28 8.62 17.42
CA TYR A 142 0.23 8.72 18.43
C TYR A 142 0.17 10.10 19.08
N LEU A 143 1.31 10.64 19.51
CA LEU A 143 1.36 11.97 20.13
C LEU A 143 0.91 13.06 19.17
N ILE A 144 1.34 12.97 17.91
CA ILE A 144 0.95 13.91 16.84
C ILE A 144 -0.56 13.82 16.59
N LEU A 145 -1.09 12.63 16.31
CA LEU A 145 -2.51 12.41 16.02
C LEU A 145 -3.41 12.87 17.17
N LYS A 146 -2.99 12.61 18.42
CA LYS A 146 -3.69 13.09 19.61
C LYS A 146 -3.76 14.63 19.67
N GLN A 147 -2.69 15.33 19.29
CA GLN A 147 -2.68 16.81 19.25
C GLN A 147 -3.61 17.36 18.17
N PHE A 148 -3.78 16.64 17.05
CA PHE A 148 -4.71 16.99 15.98
C PHE A 148 -6.17 16.62 16.27
N GLY A 149 -6.47 16.09 17.47
CA GLY A 149 -7.83 15.73 17.86
C GLY A 149 -8.38 14.51 17.12
N ASP A 150 -7.48 13.63 16.67
CA ASP A 150 -7.87 12.38 16.02
C ASP A 150 -8.79 11.54 16.92
N THR A 151 -9.76 10.86 16.31
CA THR A 151 -10.81 10.13 17.05
C THR A 151 -10.34 8.78 17.57
N GLN A 152 -9.33 8.15 16.93
CA GLN A 152 -8.83 6.82 17.29
C GLN A 152 -7.28 6.77 17.22
N PRO A 153 -6.58 7.70 17.90
CA PRO A 153 -5.17 7.99 17.65
C PRO A 153 -4.26 6.79 17.93
N VAL A 154 -4.67 5.89 18.81
CA VAL A 154 -3.93 4.65 19.14
C VAL A 154 -3.86 3.70 17.94
N VAL A 155 -5.01 3.46 17.29
CA VAL A 155 -5.15 2.46 16.23
C VAL A 155 -4.72 3.05 14.90
N ASP A 156 -5.01 4.34 14.67
CA ASP A 156 -4.55 5.05 13.47
C ASP A 156 -3.03 5.20 13.47
N ALA A 157 -2.41 5.52 14.61
CA ALA A 157 -0.96 5.49 14.76
C ALA A 157 -0.38 4.10 14.47
N LEU A 158 -1.07 3.03 14.88
CA LEU A 158 -0.61 1.65 14.69
C LEU A 158 -0.59 1.32 13.20
N GLY A 159 -1.69 1.56 12.49
CA GLY A 159 -1.77 1.40 11.04
C GLY A 159 -0.69 2.21 10.32
N PHE A 160 -0.50 3.47 10.70
CA PHE A 160 0.56 4.34 10.17
C PHE A 160 1.95 3.74 10.38
N SER A 161 2.27 3.30 11.59
CA SER A 161 3.60 2.79 11.93
C SER A 161 3.97 1.50 11.19
N ILE A 162 3.00 0.58 11.05
CA ILE A 162 3.18 -0.66 10.29
C ILE A 162 3.41 -0.31 8.82
N GLY A 163 2.60 0.61 8.27
CA GLY A 163 2.75 1.13 6.91
C GLY A 163 4.14 1.74 6.66
N MET A 164 4.66 2.55 7.58
CA MET A 164 6.01 3.13 7.44
C MET A 164 7.12 2.08 7.38
N ILE A 165 7.06 1.05 8.23
CA ILE A 165 8.03 -0.06 8.17
C ILE A 165 7.88 -0.82 6.84
N ALA A 166 6.65 -1.10 6.43
CA ALA A 166 6.37 -1.77 5.17
C ALA A 166 6.92 -0.97 3.97
N SER A 167 6.76 0.37 3.98
CA SER A 167 7.31 1.28 2.99
C SER A 167 8.83 1.22 2.92
N ILE A 168 9.52 1.28 4.06
CA ILE A 168 10.99 1.19 4.11
C ILE A 168 11.49 -0.14 3.54
N LEU A 169 10.81 -1.24 3.88
CA LEU A 169 11.12 -2.57 3.34
C LEU A 169 10.84 -2.65 1.84
N CYS A 170 9.76 -2.00 1.37
CA CYS A 170 9.40 -1.91 -0.05
C CYS A 170 10.49 -1.22 -0.88
N VAL A 171 10.94 -0.05 -0.45
CA VAL A 171 12.02 0.70 -1.11
C VAL A 171 13.29 -0.14 -1.21
N LYS A 172 13.59 -0.89 -0.15
CA LYS A 172 14.73 -1.82 -0.10
C LYS A 172 14.51 -3.13 -0.86
N ARG A 173 13.37 -3.30 -1.53
CA ARG A 173 13.00 -4.51 -2.28
C ARG A 173 13.06 -5.77 -1.40
N ILE A 174 12.62 -5.67 -0.14
CA ILE A 174 12.58 -6.79 0.79
C ILE A 174 11.18 -7.38 0.82
N LYS A 175 11.02 -8.64 0.39
CA LYS A 175 9.69 -9.30 0.31
C LYS A 175 8.91 -9.37 1.62
N THR A 176 9.60 -9.32 2.77
CA THR A 176 8.97 -9.29 4.11
C THR A 176 8.00 -8.11 4.28
N GLN A 177 8.11 -7.07 3.45
CA GLN A 177 7.13 -5.98 3.40
C GLN A 177 5.68 -6.46 3.37
N PHE A 178 5.36 -7.53 2.65
CA PHE A 178 3.97 -7.99 2.47
C PHE A 178 3.36 -8.53 3.76
N ILE A 179 4.18 -8.98 4.71
CA ILE A 179 3.68 -9.35 6.05
C ILE A 179 3.20 -8.09 6.78
N PHE A 180 3.97 -7.01 6.71
CA PHE A 180 3.59 -5.74 7.34
C PHE A 180 2.38 -5.12 6.64
N TRP A 181 2.34 -5.10 5.30
CA TRP A 181 1.16 -4.64 4.55
C TRP A 181 -0.09 -5.45 4.88
N PHE A 182 0.01 -6.77 4.96
CA PHE A 182 -1.13 -7.62 5.28
C PHE A 182 -1.67 -7.35 6.69
N VAL A 183 -0.78 -7.21 7.69
CA VAL A 183 -1.18 -6.88 9.07
C VAL A 183 -1.78 -5.48 9.15
N GLN A 184 -1.19 -4.50 8.44
CA GLN A 184 -1.74 -3.16 8.33
C GLN A 184 -3.14 -3.19 7.69
N GLY A 185 -3.33 -4.01 6.66
CA GLY A 185 -4.60 -4.21 5.99
C GLY A 185 -5.67 -4.78 6.93
N ILE A 186 -5.31 -5.72 7.82
CA ILE A 186 -6.22 -6.20 8.87
C ILE A 186 -6.62 -5.06 9.80
N VAL A 187 -5.66 -4.29 10.31
CA VAL A 187 -5.92 -3.16 11.22
C VAL A 187 -6.90 -2.17 10.58
N SER A 188 -6.63 -1.77 9.33
CA SER A 188 -7.49 -0.83 8.61
C SER A 188 -8.85 -1.42 8.24
N MET A 189 -8.94 -2.69 7.87
CA MET A 189 -10.22 -3.35 7.63
C MET A 189 -11.11 -3.29 8.87
N VAL A 190 -10.56 -3.63 10.05
CA VAL A 190 -11.31 -3.57 11.31
C VAL A 190 -11.73 -2.14 11.63
N LEU A 191 -10.85 -1.16 11.44
CA LEU A 191 -11.17 0.27 11.62
C LEU A 191 -12.35 0.71 10.78
N TRP A 192 -12.32 0.45 9.47
CA TRP A 192 -13.37 0.87 8.55
C TRP A 192 -14.68 0.12 8.74
N ILE A 193 -14.65 -1.16 9.13
CA ILE A 193 -15.86 -1.89 9.52
C ILE A 193 -16.46 -1.29 10.78
N ARG A 194 -15.65 -1.02 11.81
CA ARG A 194 -16.11 -0.41 13.05
C ARG A 194 -16.71 0.99 12.82
N ALA A 195 -16.07 1.81 11.99
CA ALA A 195 -16.59 3.12 11.61
C ALA A 195 -17.96 3.00 10.92
N SER A 196 -18.12 2.03 10.02
CA SER A 196 -19.40 1.75 9.35
C SER A 196 -20.49 1.31 10.33
N MET A 197 -20.15 0.45 11.30
CA MET A 197 -21.07 0.01 12.36
C MET A 197 -21.56 1.19 13.20
N ILE A 198 -20.65 2.09 13.61
CA ILE A 198 -20.98 3.30 14.39
C ILE A 198 -21.87 4.24 13.58
N ALA A 199 -21.64 4.36 12.27
CA ALA A 199 -22.47 5.16 11.37
C ALA A 199 -23.85 4.54 11.06
N GLY A 200 -24.18 3.36 11.61
CA GLY A 200 -25.47 2.69 11.40
C GLY A 200 -25.58 1.87 10.12
N ASN A 201 -24.48 1.73 9.36
CA ASN A 201 -24.43 1.01 8.09
C ASN A 201 -24.11 -0.49 8.24
N GLY A 202 -23.97 -0.97 9.48
CA GLY A 202 -23.67 -2.36 9.79
C GLY A 202 -22.29 -2.80 9.31
N LEU A 203 -22.15 -4.10 9.00
CA LEU A 203 -20.89 -4.69 8.53
C LEU A 203 -20.53 -4.26 7.09
N MET A 204 -21.44 -3.58 6.39
CA MET A 204 -21.27 -3.18 5.00
C MET A 204 -20.39 -1.92 4.95
N SER A 205 -19.07 -2.11 5.05
CA SER A 205 -18.08 -1.05 4.90
C SER A 205 -17.38 -1.18 3.54
N PRO A 206 -17.70 -0.35 2.53
CA PRO A 206 -17.04 -0.45 1.24
C PRO A 206 -15.53 -0.23 1.33
N LEU A 207 -15.08 0.69 2.21
CA LEU A 207 -13.66 0.88 2.50
C LEU A 207 -13.06 -0.32 3.26
N GLY A 208 -13.79 -0.94 4.18
CA GLY A 208 -13.36 -2.18 4.82
C GLY A 208 -13.15 -3.31 3.81
N PHE A 209 -14.06 -3.47 2.84
CA PHE A 209 -13.93 -4.47 1.77
C PHE A 209 -12.80 -4.15 0.79
N MET A 210 -12.47 -2.87 0.56
CA MET A 210 -11.29 -2.50 -0.23
C MET A 210 -9.98 -3.03 0.39
N TYR A 211 -9.87 -3.07 1.72
CA TYR A 211 -8.71 -3.64 2.38
C TYR A 211 -8.58 -5.15 2.18
N VAL A 212 -9.67 -5.87 1.89
CA VAL A 212 -9.58 -7.28 1.48
C VAL A 212 -8.84 -7.41 0.15
N ILE A 213 -9.06 -6.50 -0.80
CA ILE A 213 -8.34 -6.49 -2.08
C ILE A 213 -6.84 -6.23 -1.85
N TYR A 214 -6.51 -5.28 -0.97
CA TYR A 214 -5.11 -5.01 -0.61
C TYR A 214 -4.45 -6.21 0.07
N MET A 215 -5.13 -6.85 1.02
CA MET A 215 -4.63 -8.06 1.68
C MET A 215 -4.45 -9.23 0.69
N LEU A 216 -5.39 -9.43 -0.24
CA LEU A 216 -5.23 -10.44 -1.30
C LEU A 216 -4.04 -10.10 -2.21
N ASN A 217 -3.84 -8.81 -2.52
CA ASN A 217 -2.66 -8.35 -3.26
C ASN A 217 -1.37 -8.63 -2.49
N ASP A 218 -1.34 -8.49 -1.17
CA ASP A 218 -0.15 -8.79 -0.36
C ASP A 218 0.22 -10.28 -0.42
N LEU A 219 -0.79 -11.16 -0.44
CA LEU A 219 -0.57 -12.60 -0.66
C LEU A 219 -0.03 -12.88 -2.07
N VAL A 220 -0.59 -12.22 -3.10
CA VAL A 220 -0.08 -12.31 -4.48
C VAL A 220 1.36 -11.82 -4.56
N GLY A 221 1.66 -10.68 -3.94
CA GLY A 221 2.99 -10.09 -3.85
C GLY A 221 3.99 -11.01 -3.17
N TRP A 222 3.61 -11.62 -2.05
CA TRP A 222 4.45 -12.62 -1.37
C TRP A 222 4.80 -13.78 -2.29
N ILE A 223 3.83 -14.29 -3.06
CA ILE A 223 4.03 -15.42 -3.97
C ILE A 223 4.90 -15.01 -5.16
N THR A 224 4.63 -13.88 -5.82
CA THR A 224 5.38 -13.42 -7.00
C THR A 224 6.83 -13.10 -6.63
N TRP A 225 7.05 -12.44 -5.50
CA TRP A 225 8.40 -12.11 -5.02
C TRP A 225 9.17 -13.34 -4.54
N SER A 226 8.51 -14.31 -3.91
CA SER A 226 9.17 -15.57 -3.52
C SER A 226 9.60 -16.40 -4.73
N ARG A 227 8.83 -16.38 -5.82
CA ARG A 227 9.23 -17.03 -7.08
C ARG A 227 10.43 -16.33 -7.73
N ALA A 228 10.46 -15.00 -7.71
CA ALA A 228 11.58 -14.21 -8.22
C ALA A 228 12.86 -14.47 -7.40
N GLU A 229 12.77 -14.42 -6.06
CA GLU A 229 13.90 -14.73 -5.16
C GLU A 229 14.45 -16.15 -5.41
N HIS A 230 13.57 -17.14 -5.61
CA HIS A 230 14.01 -18.50 -5.90
C HIS A 230 14.74 -18.58 -7.25
N LYS A 231 14.24 -17.89 -8.28
CA LYS A 231 14.85 -17.86 -9.61
C LYS A 231 16.26 -17.26 -9.53
N GLU A 232 16.42 -16.12 -8.85
CA GLU A 232 17.73 -15.46 -8.66
C GLU A 232 18.75 -16.38 -7.95
N LYS A 233 18.32 -17.12 -6.90
CA LYS A 233 19.19 -18.08 -6.21
C LYS A 233 19.63 -19.24 -7.09
N VAL A 234 18.75 -19.77 -7.92
CA VAL A 234 19.08 -20.88 -8.83
C VAL A 234 20.09 -20.42 -9.89
N THR A 235 19.89 -19.24 -10.48
CA THR A 235 20.83 -18.68 -11.45
C THR A 235 22.20 -18.45 -10.83
N ALA A 236 22.26 -17.83 -9.64
CA ALA A 236 23.54 -17.57 -8.95
C ALA A 236 24.31 -18.86 -8.60
N ASN A 237 23.61 -19.94 -8.26
CA ASN A 237 24.24 -21.24 -8.00
C ASN A 237 24.70 -21.96 -9.28
N ALA A 238 24.09 -21.69 -10.44
CA ALA A 238 24.48 -22.28 -11.70
C ALA A 238 25.71 -21.61 -12.33
N GLU A 239 26.00 -20.37 -11.93
CA GLU A 239 27.15 -19.57 -12.38
C GLU A 239 28.38 -19.69 -11.46
N ALA A 240 28.25 -20.36 -10.30
CA ALA A 240 29.30 -20.55 -9.30
C ALA A 240 29.97 -21.93 -9.41
#